data_AF-B0T048-F1
#
_entry.id   AF-B0T048-F1
#
_cell.length_a   1.000
_cell.length_b   1.000
_cell.length_c   1.000
_cell.angle_alpha   90.00
_cell.angle_beta   90.00
_cell.angle_gamma   90.00
#
_symmetry.space_group_name_H-M   'P 1'
#
loop_
_entity.id
_entity.type
_entity.pdbx_description
1 polymer ?
#
loop_
_entity_poly.entity_id
_entity_poly.type
_entity_poly.pdbx_seq_one_letter_code
_entity_poly.pdbx_strand_id
1 'polypeptide(L)'
;MNRPPLTALLALAVLVPATLLAAGARAQDRGPVERQQLLDLAFTIGESHALRQLCEGPNDQYWRSRMVRLTEVEKADQAFDAQLRDRFNTGFAAGQGQFPQCDETSRRAQQQSASKGQALSARLAQAMRSNAPTSDRAAPETVADN
;
A
#
# COMPACT_ATOMS: atom_id res chain seq x y z
N MET A 1 4.97 69.76 18.84
CA MET A 1 6.44 69.62 18.86
C MET A 1 6.85 69.06 20.20
N ASN A 2 7.49 67.88 20.19
CA ASN A 2 8.50 67.36 21.14
C ASN A 2 8.42 65.82 21.22
N ARG A 3 9.40 65.14 20.61
CA ARG A 3 9.65 63.70 20.72
C ARG A 3 10.90 63.50 21.60
N PRO A 4 10.87 62.65 22.64
CA PRO A 4 12.07 62.14 23.30
C PRO A 4 12.56 60.82 22.63
N PRO A 5 13.79 60.37 22.93
CA PRO A 5 14.73 59.87 21.93
C PRO A 5 14.87 58.34 21.86
N LEU A 6 15.53 57.91 20.77
CA LEU A 6 16.08 56.58 20.54
C LEU A 6 16.80 56.05 21.79
N THR A 7 16.32 54.92 22.30
CA THR A 7 17.18 53.94 22.98
C THR A 7 16.86 52.57 22.42
N ALA A 8 17.89 52.02 21.78
CA ALA A 8 17.95 50.67 21.29
C ALA A 8 17.85 49.69 22.46
N LEU A 9 17.04 48.64 22.29
CA LEU A 9 17.23 47.38 23.00
C LEU A 9 16.96 46.26 22.00
N LEU A 10 18.06 45.69 21.51
CA LEU A 10 18.10 44.45 20.77
C LEU A 10 17.39 43.36 21.59
N ALA A 11 16.27 42.84 21.07
CA ALA A 11 15.77 41.54 21.47
C ALA A 11 16.23 40.52 20.42
N LEU A 12 17.31 39.82 20.76
CA LEU A 12 17.88 38.72 20.00
C LEU A 12 16.85 37.58 19.94
N ALA A 13 16.09 37.48 18.86
CA ALA A 13 15.20 36.35 18.63
C ALA A 13 16.04 35.11 18.35
N VAL A 14 16.11 34.22 19.34
CA VAL A 14 16.77 32.92 19.30
C VAL A 14 16.17 32.09 18.16
N LEU A 15 16.93 31.91 17.08
CA LEU A 15 16.66 30.90 16.04
C LEU A 15 16.87 29.52 16.66
N VAL A 16 15.79 28.87 17.09
CA VAL A 16 15.78 27.44 17.39
C VAL A 16 15.81 26.70 16.06
N PRO A 17 16.87 25.93 15.72
CA PRO A 17 16.80 25.04 14.56
C PRO A 17 15.92 23.86 14.95
N ALA A 18 14.68 23.87 14.45
CA ALA A 18 13.81 22.71 14.47
C ALA A 18 14.41 21.64 13.55
N THR A 19 15.26 20.78 14.12
CA THR A 19 15.73 19.56 13.46
C THR A 19 14.57 18.58 13.39
N LEU A 20 13.77 18.72 12.34
CA LEU A 20 12.81 17.71 11.92
C LEU A 20 13.60 16.44 11.57
N LEU A 21 13.65 15.49 12.50
CA LEU A 21 13.95 14.10 12.19
C LEU A 21 12.83 13.57 11.30
N ALA A 22 12.95 13.82 10.00
CA ALA A 22 12.16 13.13 9.00
C ALA A 22 12.58 11.65 9.06
N ALA A 23 11.85 10.86 9.84
CA ALA A 23 11.85 9.41 9.73
C ALA A 23 11.27 9.08 8.35
N GLY A 24 12.12 9.11 7.32
CA GLY A 24 11.75 8.69 5.98
C GLY A 24 11.19 7.28 6.07
N ALA A 25 9.95 7.10 5.65
CA ALA A 25 9.37 5.78 5.49
C ALA A 25 10.27 5.02 4.52
N ARG A 26 11.05 4.07 5.05
CA ARG A 26 11.91 3.21 4.23
C ARG A 26 10.98 2.44 3.29
N ALA A 27 11.27 2.50 1.99
CA ALA A 27 10.69 1.58 1.02
C ALA A 27 10.80 0.17 1.58
N GLN A 28 9.73 -0.63 1.49
CA GLN A 28 9.82 -1.99 1.97
C GLN A 28 10.82 -2.75 1.10
N ASP A 29 11.89 -3.25 1.71
CA ASP A 29 12.84 -4.08 1.00
C ASP A 29 12.18 -5.45 0.78
N ARG A 30 11.89 -5.74 -0.49
CA ARG A 30 11.16 -6.93 -0.91
C ARG A 30 12.11 -7.80 -1.72
N GLY A 31 12.27 -9.05 -1.29
CA GLY A 31 12.99 -10.05 -2.06
C GLY A 31 12.30 -10.33 -3.41
N PRO A 32 12.98 -11.02 -4.34
CA PRO A 32 12.44 -11.32 -5.66
C PRO A 32 11.09 -12.05 -5.63
N VAL A 33 10.90 -12.95 -4.66
CA VAL A 33 9.67 -13.73 -4.49
C VAL A 33 8.50 -12.83 -4.06
N GLU A 34 8.70 -11.96 -3.07
CA GLU A 34 7.68 -11.01 -2.62
C GLU A 34 7.36 -9.98 -3.69
N ARG A 35 8.35 -9.51 -4.44
CA ARG A 35 8.13 -8.61 -5.59
C ARG A 35 7.25 -9.29 -6.65
N GLN A 36 7.51 -10.55 -6.98
CA GLN A 36 6.65 -11.29 -7.90
C GLN A 36 5.22 -11.44 -7.35
N GLN A 37 5.07 -11.76 -6.06
CA GLN A 37 3.75 -11.86 -5.41
C GLN A 37 2.98 -10.52 -5.42
N LEU A 38 3.68 -9.39 -5.27
CA LEU A 38 3.08 -8.05 -5.38
C LEU A 38 2.61 -7.75 -6.80
N LEU A 39 3.39 -8.12 -7.82
CA LEU A 39 2.98 -7.99 -9.23
C LEU A 39 1.75 -8.86 -9.55
N ASP A 40 1.72 -10.09 -9.03
CA ASP A 40 0.57 -10.99 -9.18
C ASP A 40 -0.67 -10.47 -8.44
N LEU A 41 -0.48 -9.85 -7.27
CA LEU A 41 -1.55 -9.20 -6.52
C LEU A 41 -2.08 -7.98 -7.29
N ALA A 42 -1.20 -7.12 -7.82
CA ALA A 42 -1.60 -5.96 -8.59
C ALA A 42 -2.42 -6.35 -9.84
N PHE A 43 -1.97 -7.38 -10.57
CA PHE A 43 -2.76 -7.97 -11.66
C PHE A 43 -4.14 -8.43 -11.20
N THR A 44 -4.19 -9.20 -10.11
CA THR A 44 -5.45 -9.75 -9.59
C THR A 44 -6.41 -8.65 -9.13
N ILE A 45 -5.91 -7.56 -8.55
CA ILE A 45 -6.71 -6.38 -8.19
C ILE A 45 -7.28 -5.71 -9.46
N GLY A 46 -6.49 -5.61 -10.53
CA GLY A 46 -6.93 -5.10 -11.82
C GLY A 46 -8.06 -5.91 -12.43
N GLU A 47 -7.91 -7.24 -12.46
CA GLU A 47 -8.94 -8.16 -12.93
C GLU A 47 -10.22 -8.06 -12.08
N SER A 48 -10.08 -8.05 -10.76
CA SER A 48 -11.20 -7.84 -9.83
C SER A 48 -11.91 -6.51 -10.06
N HIS A 49 -11.18 -5.45 -10.42
CA HIS A 49 -11.75 -4.14 -10.76
C HIS A 49 -12.59 -4.20 -12.04
N ALA A 50 -12.10 -4.85 -13.09
CA ALA A 50 -12.82 -4.99 -14.35
C ALA A 50 -14.13 -5.77 -14.16
N LEU A 51 -14.06 -6.92 -13.47
CA LEU A 51 -15.23 -7.77 -13.20
C LEU A 51 -16.27 -7.07 -12.33
N ARG A 52 -15.81 -6.29 -11.34
CA ARG A 52 -16.72 -5.51 -10.50
C ARG A 52 -17.34 -4.33 -11.26
N GLN A 53 -16.60 -3.61 -12.08
CA GLN A 53 -17.18 -2.56 -12.94
C GLN A 53 -18.23 -3.11 -13.91
N LEU A 54 -18.01 -4.32 -14.43
CA LEU A 54 -18.97 -4.99 -15.31
C LEU A 54 -20.32 -5.22 -14.62
N CYS A 55 -20.32 -5.54 -13.32
CA CYS A 55 -21.51 -5.88 -12.55
C CYS A 55 -22.12 -4.72 -11.75
N GLU A 56 -21.29 -3.81 -11.23
CA GLU A 56 -21.69 -2.71 -10.35
C GLU A 56 -21.73 -1.35 -11.10
N GLY A 57 -21.19 -1.31 -12.32
CA GLY A 57 -21.14 -0.13 -13.18
C GLY A 57 -19.75 0.53 -13.26
N PRO A 58 -19.52 1.37 -14.29
CA PRO A 58 -18.20 1.89 -14.63
C PRO A 58 -17.61 2.86 -13.58
N ASN A 59 -18.45 3.35 -12.66
CA ASN A 59 -18.03 4.27 -11.61
C ASN A 59 -17.55 3.57 -10.32
N ASP A 60 -17.60 2.23 -10.25
CA ASP A 60 -17.08 1.52 -9.06
C ASP A 60 -15.56 1.75 -8.90
N GLN A 61 -15.15 2.26 -7.73
CA GLN A 61 -13.74 2.54 -7.42
C GLN A 61 -13.17 1.64 -6.32
N TYR A 62 -13.89 0.56 -5.96
CA TYR A 62 -13.57 -0.25 -4.78
C TYR A 62 -12.18 -0.89 -4.88
N TRP A 63 -11.82 -1.45 -6.03
CA TRP A 63 -10.53 -2.09 -6.24
C TRP A 63 -9.44 -1.09 -6.63
N ARG A 64 -9.80 -0.01 -7.32
CA ARG A 64 -8.85 1.06 -7.65
C ARG A 64 -8.29 1.74 -6.41
N SER A 65 -9.13 2.05 -5.43
CA SER A 65 -8.68 2.58 -4.13
C SER A 65 -7.73 1.62 -3.39
N ARG A 66 -7.93 0.30 -3.50
CA ARG A 66 -7.03 -0.71 -2.92
C ARG A 66 -5.69 -0.78 -3.65
N MET A 67 -5.68 -0.63 -4.97
CA MET A 67 -4.44 -0.52 -5.73
C MET A 67 -3.63 0.72 -5.33
N VAL A 68 -4.30 1.86 -5.15
CA VAL A 68 -3.66 3.08 -4.63
C VAL A 68 -3.05 2.80 -3.26
N ARG A 69 -3.83 2.21 -2.34
CA ARG A 69 -3.33 1.86 -1.01
C ARG A 69 -2.15 0.88 -1.04
N LEU A 70 -2.15 -0.08 -1.97
CA LEU A 70 -1.01 -1.00 -2.15
C LEU A 70 0.26 -0.22 -2.45
N THR A 71 0.21 0.69 -3.42
CA THR A 71 1.38 1.51 -3.80
C THR A 71 1.84 2.44 -2.67
N GLU A 72 0.90 3.01 -1.92
CA GLU A 72 1.19 3.89 -0.77
C GLU A 72 1.83 3.17 0.41
N VAL A 73 1.51 1.89 0.62
CA VAL A 73 2.05 1.08 1.73
C VAL A 73 3.41 0.50 1.36
N GLU A 74 3.56 -0.05 0.16
CA GLU A 74 4.82 -0.65 -0.28
C GLU A 74 5.91 0.41 -0.44
N LYS A 75 5.54 1.64 -0.86
CA LYS A 75 6.47 2.77 -1.07
C LYS A 75 7.72 2.37 -1.84
N ALA A 76 7.54 1.57 -2.88
CA ALA A 76 8.64 1.04 -3.65
C ALA A 76 9.36 2.13 -4.45
N ASP A 77 10.52 1.78 -5.00
CA ASP A 77 11.18 2.61 -5.99
C ASP A 77 10.26 2.89 -7.21
N GLN A 78 10.54 3.97 -7.93
CA GLN A 78 9.69 4.43 -9.04
C GLN A 78 9.55 3.35 -10.13
N ALA A 79 10.60 2.58 -10.40
CA ALA A 79 10.58 1.56 -11.44
C ALA A 79 9.65 0.41 -11.07
N PHE A 80 9.59 0.03 -9.79
CA PHE A 80 8.68 -1.00 -9.32
C PHE A 80 7.25 -0.50 -9.18
N ASP A 81 7.05 0.73 -8.71
CA ASP A 81 5.71 1.35 -8.65
C ASP A 81 5.08 1.39 -10.05
N ALA A 82 5.87 1.73 -11.08
CA ALA A 82 5.43 1.68 -12.47
C ALA A 82 5.04 0.25 -12.90
N GLN A 83 5.82 -0.77 -12.53
CA GLN A 83 5.47 -2.17 -12.82
C GLN A 83 4.19 -2.60 -12.12
N LEU A 84 3.97 -2.22 -10.85
CA LEU A 84 2.73 -2.53 -10.14
C LEU A 84 1.51 -1.93 -10.86
N ARG A 85 1.60 -0.66 -11.28
CA ARG A 85 0.53 0.01 -12.05
C ARG A 85 0.30 -0.65 -13.40
N ASP A 86 1.36 -1.01 -14.12
CA ASP A 86 1.27 -1.71 -15.40
C ASP A 86 0.56 -3.07 -15.25
N ARG A 87 0.93 -3.84 -14.21
CA ARG A 87 0.29 -5.13 -13.93
C ARG A 87 -1.18 -4.98 -13.56
N PHE A 88 -1.55 -3.95 -12.79
CA PHE A 88 -2.95 -3.61 -12.55
C PHE A 88 -3.69 -3.33 -13.87
N ASN A 89 -3.12 -2.50 -14.75
CA ASN A 89 -3.76 -2.19 -16.04
C ASN A 89 -3.89 -3.44 -16.92
N THR A 90 -2.88 -4.31 -16.92
CA THR A 90 -2.92 -5.58 -17.66
C THR A 90 -4.02 -6.50 -17.14
N GLY A 91 -4.16 -6.64 -15.82
CA GLY A 91 -5.23 -7.43 -15.21
C GLY A 91 -6.61 -6.85 -15.50
N PHE A 92 -6.74 -5.52 -15.48
CA PHE A 92 -7.98 -4.83 -15.84
C PHE A 92 -8.38 -5.09 -17.30
N ALA A 93 -7.45 -4.95 -18.24
CA ALA A 93 -7.69 -5.24 -19.66
C ALA A 93 -8.06 -6.71 -19.89
N ALA A 94 -7.39 -7.64 -19.19
CA ALA A 94 -7.71 -9.07 -19.26
C ALA A 94 -9.14 -9.36 -18.78
N GLY A 95 -9.57 -8.79 -17.65
CA GLY A 95 -10.92 -8.96 -17.15
C GLY A 95 -12.00 -8.36 -18.08
N GLN A 96 -11.74 -7.20 -18.68
CA GLN A 96 -12.66 -6.59 -19.66
C GLN A 96 -12.80 -7.43 -20.93
N GLY A 97 -11.71 -8.04 -21.41
CA GLY A 97 -11.72 -8.84 -22.63
C GLY A 97 -12.43 -10.19 -22.50
N GLN A 98 -12.70 -10.65 -21.27
CA GLN A 98 -13.22 -11.99 -21.02
C GLN A 98 -14.76 -12.07 -21.00
N PHE A 99 -15.45 -11.00 -20.57
CA PHE A 99 -16.90 -11.02 -20.38
C PHE A 99 -17.58 -9.78 -20.98
N PRO A 100 -18.56 -9.95 -21.89
CA PRO A 100 -19.24 -8.82 -22.53
C PRO A 100 -20.34 -8.18 -21.65
N GLN A 101 -20.86 -8.89 -20.65
CA GLN A 101 -21.92 -8.44 -19.75
C GLN A 101 -21.81 -9.13 -18.39
N CYS A 102 -22.42 -8.56 -17.36
CA CYS A 102 -22.49 -9.21 -16.06
C CYS A 102 -23.49 -10.37 -16.10
N ASP A 103 -23.00 -11.58 -15.86
CA ASP A 103 -23.80 -12.79 -15.72
C ASP A 103 -23.25 -13.67 -14.58
N GLU A 104 -23.82 -14.86 -14.44
CA GLU A 104 -23.41 -15.79 -13.40
C GLU A 104 -21.96 -16.29 -13.57
N THR A 105 -21.45 -16.38 -14.80
CA THR A 105 -20.06 -16.76 -15.06
C THR A 105 -19.09 -15.63 -14.67
N SER A 106 -19.40 -14.37 -15.02
CA SER A 106 -18.58 -13.23 -14.62
C SER A 106 -18.61 -13.02 -13.10
N ARG A 107 -19.74 -13.28 -12.44
CA ARG A 107 -19.84 -13.25 -10.96
C ARG A 107 -18.98 -14.31 -10.29
N ARG A 108 -18.94 -15.53 -10.82
CA ARG A 108 -18.01 -16.57 -10.35
C ARG A 108 -16.56 -16.17 -10.58
N ALA A 109 -16.22 -15.61 -11.74
CA ALA A 109 -14.88 -15.09 -12.00
C ALA A 109 -14.49 -14.00 -10.99
N GLN A 110 -15.42 -13.10 -10.65
CA GLN A 110 -15.20 -12.05 -9.65
C GLN A 110 -14.88 -12.66 -8.27
N GLN A 111 -15.62 -13.68 -7.85
CA GLN A 111 -15.38 -14.39 -6.58
C GLN A 111 -14.01 -15.11 -6.58
N GLN A 112 -13.64 -15.73 -7.70
CA GLN A 112 -12.36 -16.40 -7.86
C GLN A 112 -11.19 -15.41 -7.81
N SER A 113 -11.30 -14.28 -8.51
CA SER A 113 -10.28 -13.22 -8.51
C SER A 113 -10.11 -12.62 -7.09
N ALA A 114 -11.22 -12.37 -6.39
CA ALA A 114 -11.17 -11.90 -5.00
C ALA A 114 -10.50 -12.92 -4.06
N SER A 115 -10.83 -14.21 -4.20
CA SER A 115 -10.23 -15.30 -3.39
C SER A 115 -8.73 -15.43 -3.66
N LYS A 116 -8.31 -15.32 -4.93
CA LYS A 116 -6.89 -15.30 -5.32
C LYS A 116 -6.17 -14.11 -4.71
N GLY A 117 -6.77 -12.92 -4.75
CA GLY A 117 -6.23 -11.71 -4.14
C GLY A 117 -6.03 -11.88 -2.63
N GLN A 118 -7.03 -12.42 -1.92
CA GLN A 118 -6.93 -12.73 -0.50
C GLN A 118 -5.78 -13.70 -0.19
N ALA A 119 -5.62 -14.76 -0.99
CA ALA A 119 -4.54 -15.72 -0.81
C ALA A 119 -3.15 -15.09 -1.04
N LEU A 120 -3.00 -14.23 -2.05
CA LEU A 120 -1.76 -13.48 -2.30
C LEU A 120 -1.43 -12.52 -1.15
N SER A 121 -2.41 -11.73 -0.70
CA SER A 121 -2.23 -10.83 0.45
C SER A 121 -1.87 -11.59 1.72
N ALA A 122 -2.48 -12.75 1.97
CA ALA A 122 -2.16 -13.60 3.12
C ALA A 122 -0.71 -14.11 3.06
N ARG A 123 -0.21 -14.52 1.89
CA ARG A 123 1.19 -14.95 1.71
C ARG A 123 2.17 -13.82 1.96
N LEU A 124 1.91 -12.62 1.42
CA LEU A 124 2.74 -11.43 1.66
C LEU A 124 2.79 -11.07 3.15
N ALA A 125 1.64 -11.10 3.83
CA ALA A 125 1.56 -10.83 5.27
C ALA A 125 2.32 -11.90 6.09
N GLN A 126 2.30 -13.16 5.67
CA GLN A 126 3.09 -14.22 6.30
C GLN A 126 4.60 -13.98 6.12
N ALA A 127 5.05 -13.66 4.91
CA ALA A 127 6.46 -13.35 4.64
C ALA A 127 6.96 -12.18 5.49
N MET A 128 6.15 -11.12 5.63
CA MET A 128 6.46 -9.99 6.51
C MET A 128 6.67 -10.41 7.97
N ARG A 129 5.81 -11.30 8.51
CA ARG A 129 5.96 -11.79 9.89
C ARG A 129 7.19 -12.67 10.07
N SER A 130 7.53 -13.47 9.06
CA SER A 130 8.74 -14.31 9.10
C SER A 130 10.03 -13.49 9.08
N ASN A 131 10.01 -12.33 8.41
CA ASN A 131 11.16 -11.44 8.29
C ASN A 131 11.27 -10.42 9.44
N ALA A 132 10.32 -10.40 10.38
CA ALA A 132 10.35 -9.49 11.52
C ALA A 132 11.46 -9.87 12.52
N PRO A 133 12.26 -8.91 13.01
CA PRO A 133 13.32 -9.18 13.99
C PRO A 133 12.76 -9.83 15.26
N THR A 134 13.52 -10.77 15.81
CA THR A 134 13.13 -11.66 16.93
C THR A 134 12.73 -10.96 18.23
N SER A 135 13.02 -9.66 18.39
CA SER A 135 12.64 -8.87 19.56
C SER A 135 11.12 -8.71 19.75
N ASP A 136 10.31 -8.87 18.71
CA ASP A 136 8.84 -8.78 18.79
C ASP A 136 8.18 -10.14 19.10
N ARG A 137 8.97 -11.22 19.14
CA ARG A 137 8.48 -12.56 19.42
C ARG A 137 8.58 -12.81 20.93
N ALA A 138 7.76 -12.10 21.71
CA ALA A 138 7.65 -12.33 23.15
C ALA A 138 7.41 -13.83 23.41
N ALA A 139 8.40 -14.49 23.99
CA ALA A 139 8.26 -15.85 24.48
C ALA A 139 7.20 -15.85 25.61
N PRO A 140 6.34 -16.87 25.73
CA PRO A 140 5.50 -16.99 26.90
C PRO A 140 6.41 -17.13 28.13
N GLU A 141 6.37 -16.17 29.04
CA GLU A 141 6.98 -16.30 30.36
C GLU A 141 6.36 -17.52 31.03
N THR A 142 7.10 -18.63 31.05
CA THR A 142 6.78 -19.76 31.89
C THR A 142 7.05 -19.33 33.33
N VAL A 143 6.03 -18.80 33.99
CA VAL A 143 6.02 -18.62 35.44
C VAL A 143 6.09 -20.02 36.04
N ALA A 144 7.29 -20.43 36.43
CA ALA A 144 7.52 -21.58 37.28
C ALA A 144 7.31 -21.10 38.72
N ASP A 145 6.16 -21.44 39.30
CA ASP A 145 5.93 -21.35 40.75
C ASP A 145 6.73 -22.45 41.46
N ASN A 146 7.49 -22.04 42.48
CA ASN A 146 8.08 -22.89 43.52
C ASN A 146 7.37 -22.60 44.85
#